data_AF-S9PZU2-F1
#
_entry.id   AF-S9PZU2-F1
#
_cell.length_a   1.000
_cell.length_b   1.000
_cell.length_c   1.000
_cell.angle_alpha   90.00
_cell.angle_beta   90.00
_cell.angle_gamma   90.00
#
_symmetry.space_group_name_H-M   'P 1'
#
loop_
_entity.id
_entity.type
_entity.pdbx_description
1 polymer ?
#
loop_
_entity_poly.entity_id
_entity_poly.type
_entity_poly.pdbx_seq_one_letter_code
_entity_poly.pdbx_strand_id
1 'polypeptide(L)'
;MKSMLLRDSVKKASQFQKVLHKDPNQAEKLLEERRQLLEQAISTIEDDDSHSKVSLQSHLDRLKRDENLMKRVLSNEVSSAGLDNTENVKAMENMYELQEANSLDNSIRGTNELLERALATREDFEYQSSVLQSVSDRVNRVALTIPFINQVLRKTKSRKQRDVIIFSILISTLTLLFFFFH
;
A
#
# COMPACT_ATOMS: atom_id res chain seq x y z
N MET A 1 17.21 10.47 -1.52
CA MET A 1 17.01 10.99 -2.89
C MET A 1 15.61 10.69 -3.43
N LYS A 2 15.16 9.42 -3.47
CA LYS A 2 13.84 8.99 -3.98
C LYS A 2 12.62 9.72 -3.38
N SER A 3 12.52 9.78 -2.05
CA SER A 3 11.44 10.51 -1.35
C SER A 3 11.41 12.01 -1.67
N MET A 4 12.57 12.60 -1.98
CA MET A 4 12.68 14.01 -2.36
C MET A 4 12.11 14.26 -3.76
N LEU A 5 12.42 13.38 -4.72
CA LEU A 5 11.90 13.43 -6.09
C LEU A 5 10.37 13.25 -6.13
N LEU A 6 9.83 12.31 -5.34
CA LEU A 6 8.38 12.10 -5.24
C LEU A 6 7.68 13.32 -4.63
N ARG A 7 8.22 13.88 -3.55
CA ARG A 7 7.70 15.08 -2.90
C ARG A 7 7.70 16.30 -3.83
N ASP A 8 8.72 16.44 -4.66
CA ASP A 8 8.79 17.55 -5.63
C ASP A 8 7.84 17.32 -6.82
N SER A 9 7.60 16.07 -7.25
CA SER A 9 6.54 15.75 -8.22
C SER A 9 5.14 16.14 -7.72
N VAL A 10 4.87 15.95 -6.42
CA VAL A 10 3.57 16.30 -5.80
C VAL A 10 3.38 17.81 -5.74
N LYS A 11 4.45 18.56 -5.41
CA LYS A 11 4.39 20.04 -5.42
C LYS A 11 4.10 20.57 -6.82
N LYS A 12 4.75 20.01 -7.85
CA LYS A 12 4.51 20.39 -9.25
C LYS A 12 3.10 20.02 -9.71
N ALA A 13 2.55 18.89 -9.27
CA ALA A 13 1.14 18.54 -9.52
C ALA A 13 0.16 19.58 -8.95
N SER A 14 0.41 20.05 -7.72
CA SER A 14 -0.39 21.10 -7.11
C SER A 14 -0.25 22.44 -7.83
N GLN A 15 0.95 22.77 -8.33
CA GLN A 15 1.19 23.97 -9.13
C GLN A 15 0.51 23.89 -10.49
N PHE A 16 0.56 22.74 -11.16
CA PHE A 16 -0.15 22.48 -12.42
C PHE A 16 -1.64 22.74 -12.25
N GLN A 17 -2.28 22.16 -11.23
CA GLN A 17 -3.72 22.34 -11.00
C GLN A 17 -4.10 23.83 -10.79
N LYS A 18 -3.23 24.62 -10.16
CA LYS A 18 -3.46 26.07 -9.96
C LYS A 18 -3.28 26.89 -11.24
N VAL A 19 -2.38 26.46 -12.12
CA VAL A 19 -2.01 27.17 -13.36
C VAL A 19 -2.82 26.69 -14.56
N LEU A 20 -3.46 25.52 -14.47
CA LEU A 20 -4.24 24.87 -15.53
C LEU A 20 -5.30 25.78 -16.15
N HIS A 21 -5.92 26.64 -15.35
CA HIS A 21 -6.96 27.57 -15.81
C HIS A 21 -6.44 28.98 -16.12
N LYS A 22 -5.17 29.26 -15.84
CA LYS A 22 -4.61 30.62 -15.88
C LYS A 22 -3.68 30.82 -17.07
N ASP A 23 -2.80 29.85 -17.38
CA ASP A 23 -1.84 29.94 -18.47
C ASP A 23 -1.51 28.54 -19.06
N PRO A 24 -2.05 28.17 -20.24
CA PRO A 24 -1.89 26.82 -20.80
C PRO A 24 -0.43 26.47 -21.13
N ASN A 25 0.37 27.45 -21.57
CA ASN A 25 1.79 27.26 -21.91
C ASN A 25 2.68 27.00 -20.67
N GLN A 26 2.31 27.53 -19.50
CA GLN A 26 3.04 27.28 -18.26
C GLN A 26 2.64 25.92 -17.66
N ALA A 27 1.38 25.54 -17.82
CA ALA A 27 0.88 24.22 -17.44
C ALA A 27 1.60 23.10 -18.22
N GLU A 28 1.85 23.30 -19.53
CA GLU A 28 2.60 22.34 -20.37
C GLU A 28 4.04 22.14 -19.88
N LYS A 29 4.76 23.23 -19.59
CA LYS A 29 6.13 23.16 -19.06
C LYS A 29 6.21 22.41 -17.72
N LEU A 30 5.23 22.61 -16.85
CA LEU A 30 5.16 21.93 -15.55
C LEU A 30 4.85 20.44 -15.68
N LEU A 31 4.05 20.05 -16.69
CA LEU A 31 3.81 18.64 -17.00
C LEU A 31 5.08 17.95 -17.50
N GLU A 32 5.81 18.59 -18.41
CA GLU A 32 7.05 18.03 -18.96
C GLU A 32 8.12 17.89 -17.88
N GLU A 33 8.26 18.90 -17.01
CA GLU A 33 9.21 18.84 -15.89
C GLU A 33 8.83 17.75 -14.86
N ARG A 34 7.53 17.45 -14.71
CA ARG A 34 7.05 16.36 -13.86
C ARG A 34 7.30 15.00 -14.51
N ARG A 35 7.11 14.88 -15.82
CA ARG A 35 7.41 13.67 -16.59
C ARG A 35 8.88 13.28 -16.45
N GLN A 36 9.79 14.23 -16.61
CA GLN A 36 11.23 14.02 -16.45
C GLN A 36 11.61 13.54 -15.04
N LEU A 37 11.00 14.12 -13.99
CA LEU A 37 11.25 13.69 -12.61
C LEU A 37 10.75 12.26 -12.34
N LEU A 38 9.63 11.86 -12.95
CA LEU A 38 9.11 10.50 -12.82
C LEU A 38 9.97 9.49 -13.58
N GLU A 39 10.47 9.85 -14.75
CA GLU A 39 11.40 9.03 -15.53
C GLU A 39 12.74 8.82 -14.79
N GLN A 40 13.24 9.87 -14.14
CA GLN A 40 14.40 9.77 -13.25
C GLN A 40 14.11 8.93 -11.99
N ALA A 41 12.89 8.98 -11.45
CA ALA A 41 12.51 8.14 -10.32
C ALA A 41 12.46 6.66 -10.74
N ILE A 42 11.95 6.35 -11.94
CA ILE A 42 11.90 5.00 -12.51
C ILE A 42 13.31 4.41 -12.69
N SER A 43 14.26 5.16 -13.22
CA SER A 43 15.63 4.67 -13.43
C SER A 43 16.40 4.39 -12.14
N THR A 44 15.97 4.96 -11.01
CA THR A 44 16.57 4.70 -9.69
C THR A 44 15.90 3.55 -8.92
N ILE A 45 14.84 2.96 -9.46
CA ILE A 45 14.14 1.85 -8.82
C ILE A 45 14.80 0.53 -9.20
N GLU A 46 15.12 -0.21 -8.15
CA GLU A 46 15.66 -1.57 -8.23
C GLU A 46 14.46 -2.53 -8.18
N ASP A 47 14.54 -3.67 -8.89
CA ASP A 47 13.38 -4.49 -9.23
C ASP A 47 12.61 -5.09 -8.03
N ASP A 48 13.17 -5.04 -6.83
CA ASP A 48 12.66 -5.71 -5.63
C ASP A 48 11.76 -4.85 -4.71
N ASP A 49 11.60 -3.54 -4.99
CA ASP A 49 10.82 -2.63 -4.12
C ASP A 49 9.35 -2.47 -4.57
N SER A 50 8.49 -3.37 -4.10
CA SER A 50 7.05 -3.40 -4.40
C SER A 50 6.29 -2.14 -3.97
N HIS A 51 6.64 -1.54 -2.83
CA HIS A 51 6.01 -0.31 -2.34
C HIS A 51 6.35 0.91 -3.21
N SER A 52 7.60 1.00 -3.67
CA SER A 52 8.00 2.04 -4.61
C SER A 52 7.28 1.91 -5.97
N LYS A 53 7.08 0.68 -6.47
CA LYS A 53 6.30 0.44 -7.70
C LYS A 53 4.85 0.91 -7.58
N VAL A 54 4.17 0.60 -6.47
CA VAL A 54 2.78 1.02 -6.23
C VAL A 54 2.68 2.55 -6.13
N SER A 55 3.58 3.20 -5.40
CA SER A 55 3.56 4.66 -5.29
C SER A 55 3.80 5.32 -6.65
N LEU A 56 4.74 4.83 -7.46
CA LEU A 56 4.99 5.32 -8.81
C LEU A 56 3.81 5.12 -9.76
N GLN A 57 3.18 3.95 -9.75
CA GLN A 57 1.98 3.70 -10.54
C GLN A 57 0.92 4.76 -10.24
N SER A 58 0.71 5.09 -8.97
CA SER A 58 -0.22 6.15 -8.58
C SER A 58 0.17 7.54 -9.11
N HIS A 59 1.47 7.84 -9.20
CA HIS A 59 1.97 9.11 -9.76
C HIS A 59 1.82 9.17 -11.28
N LEU A 60 2.00 8.05 -11.97
CA LEU A 60 1.81 7.90 -13.41
C LEU A 60 0.32 8.05 -13.79
N ASP A 61 -0.57 7.43 -13.01
CA ASP A 61 -2.02 7.57 -13.22
C ASP A 61 -2.50 9.00 -12.99
N ARG A 62 -1.89 9.72 -12.05
CA ARG A 62 -2.14 11.16 -11.87
C ARG A 62 -1.65 11.95 -13.09
N LEU A 63 -0.47 11.64 -13.65
CA LEU A 63 0.06 12.35 -14.83
C LEU A 63 -0.83 12.13 -16.06
N LYS A 64 -1.25 10.88 -16.34
CA LYS A 64 -2.18 10.57 -17.45
C LYS A 64 -3.51 11.32 -17.31
N ARG A 65 -4.04 11.44 -16.09
CA ARG A 65 -5.26 12.23 -15.83
C ARG A 65 -5.04 13.70 -16.15
N ASP A 66 -3.93 14.28 -15.70
CA ASP A 66 -3.59 15.68 -15.92
C ASP A 66 -3.40 16.01 -17.42
N GLU A 67 -2.77 15.11 -18.19
CA GLU A 67 -2.67 15.21 -19.66
C GLU A 67 -4.05 15.17 -20.34
N ASN A 68 -4.90 14.23 -19.93
CA ASN A 68 -6.26 14.11 -20.46
C ASN A 68 -7.13 15.35 -20.15
N LEU A 69 -6.94 15.97 -18.97
CA LEU A 69 -7.61 17.22 -18.61
C LEU A 69 -7.14 18.37 -19.51
N MET A 70 -5.84 18.51 -19.72
CA MET A 70 -5.29 19.54 -20.61
C MET A 70 -5.80 19.39 -22.04
N LYS A 71 -5.80 18.16 -22.57
CA LYS A 71 -6.33 17.85 -23.92
C LYS A 71 -7.80 18.25 -24.05
N ARG A 72 -8.61 17.99 -23.02
CA ARG A 72 -10.03 18.37 -22.98
C ARG A 72 -10.23 19.89 -22.97
N VAL A 73 -9.44 20.62 -22.18
CA VAL A 73 -9.49 22.09 -22.14
C VAL A 73 -9.14 22.68 -23.50
N LEU A 74 -8.06 22.20 -24.12
CA LEU A 74 -7.63 22.65 -25.44
C LEU A 74 -8.66 22.31 -26.54
N SER A 75 -9.24 21.10 -26.51
CA SER A 75 -10.28 20.72 -27.47
C SER A 75 -11.58 21.51 -27.30
N ASN A 76 -11.93 21.88 -26.07
CA ASN A 76 -13.14 22.65 -25.79
C ASN A 76 -13.02 24.09 -26.28
N GLU A 77 -11.82 24.68 -26.20
CA GLU A 77 -11.52 25.99 -26.77
C GLU A 77 -11.69 26.00 -28.29
N VAL A 78 -11.19 24.96 -28.98
CA VAL A 78 -11.32 24.80 -30.44
C VAL A 78 -12.78 24.54 -30.88
N SER A 79 -13.55 23.80 -30.08
CA SER A 79 -14.94 23.44 -30.42
C SER A 79 -15.93 24.61 -30.29
N SER A 80 -15.57 25.66 -29.54
CA SER A 80 -16.39 26.88 -29.40
C SER A 80 -16.37 27.79 -30.63
N ALA A 81 -15.48 27.56 -31.60
CA ALA A 81 -15.20 28.47 -32.71
C ALA A 81 -15.99 28.17 -34.01
N GLY A 82 -16.84 27.15 -34.07
CA GLY A 82 -17.54 26.82 -35.31
C GLY A 82 -18.82 26.04 -35.12
N LEU A 83 -19.96 26.74 -35.10
CA LEU A 83 -21.29 26.13 -35.16
C LEU A 83 -22.24 27.02 -35.96
N ASP A 84 -22.37 26.76 -37.26
CA ASP A 84 -23.60 27.02 -38.01
C ASP A 84 -23.73 25.95 -39.11
N ASN A 85 -24.97 25.65 -39.53
CA ASN A 85 -25.43 24.74 -40.60
C ASN A 85 -26.01 23.38 -40.17
N THR A 86 -27.24 23.14 -40.64
CA THR A 86 -28.15 22.02 -40.34
C THR A 86 -27.68 20.64 -40.84
N GLU A 87 -26.73 20.54 -41.77
CA GLU A 87 -26.04 19.27 -42.06
C GLU A 87 -25.20 18.76 -40.88
N ASN A 88 -24.78 19.67 -39.99
CA ASN A 88 -24.15 19.30 -38.73
C ASN A 88 -25.09 18.51 -37.83
N VAL A 89 -26.42 18.57 -37.95
CA VAL A 89 -27.28 17.85 -36.99
C VAL A 89 -27.17 16.33 -37.17
N LYS A 90 -27.19 15.82 -38.40
CA LYS A 90 -26.95 14.39 -38.68
C LYS A 90 -25.50 13.99 -38.46
N ALA A 91 -24.55 14.86 -38.82
CA ALA A 91 -23.14 14.60 -38.54
C ALA A 91 -22.86 14.58 -37.04
N MET A 92 -23.55 15.42 -36.26
CA MET A 92 -23.46 15.53 -34.81
C MET A 92 -24.17 14.38 -34.11
N GLU A 93 -25.29 13.89 -34.65
CA GLU A 93 -25.94 12.64 -34.20
C GLU A 93 -25.00 11.44 -34.42
N ASN A 94 -24.44 11.28 -35.63
CA ASN A 94 -23.44 10.24 -35.90
C ASN A 94 -22.16 10.38 -35.05
N MET A 95 -21.69 11.61 -34.80
CA MET A 95 -20.54 11.87 -33.92
C MET A 95 -20.87 11.53 -32.47
N TYR A 96 -22.08 11.81 -32.01
CA TYR A 96 -22.57 11.46 -30.69
C TYR A 96 -22.68 9.96 -30.52
N GLU A 97 -23.25 9.24 -31.49
CA GLU A 97 -23.32 7.78 -31.51
C GLU A 97 -21.92 7.14 -31.49
N LEU A 98 -20.97 7.66 -32.29
CA LEU A 98 -19.59 7.20 -32.27
C LEU A 98 -18.88 7.52 -30.94
N GLN A 99 -19.17 8.67 -30.34
CA GLN A 99 -18.63 9.04 -29.04
C GLN A 99 -19.20 8.16 -27.93
N GLU A 100 -20.49 7.79 -28.01
CA GLU A 100 -21.13 6.86 -27.10
C GLU A 100 -20.54 5.45 -27.25
N ALA A 101 -20.34 4.97 -28.48
CA ALA A 101 -19.68 3.70 -28.74
C ALA A 101 -18.24 3.67 -28.19
N ASN A 102 -17.46 4.75 -28.37
CA ASN A 102 -16.13 4.87 -27.79
C ASN A 102 -16.16 4.96 -26.25
N SER A 103 -17.15 5.63 -25.68
CA SER A 103 -17.33 5.71 -24.24
C SER A 103 -17.70 4.35 -23.65
N LEU A 104 -18.54 3.59 -24.35
CA LEU A 104 -18.92 2.22 -24.00
C LEU A 104 -17.72 1.28 -24.07
N ASP A 105 -16.92 1.31 -25.14
CA ASP A 105 -15.70 0.50 -25.25
C ASP A 105 -14.73 0.79 -24.10
N ASN A 106 -14.51 2.07 -23.79
CA ASN A 106 -13.69 2.48 -22.65
C ASN A 106 -14.28 1.99 -21.31
N SER A 107 -15.60 2.00 -21.14
CA SER A 107 -16.28 1.47 -19.95
C SER A 107 -16.16 -0.05 -19.84
N ILE A 108 -16.24 -0.77 -20.95
CA ILE A 108 -16.08 -2.23 -21.00
C ILE A 108 -14.64 -2.60 -20.64
N ARG A 109 -13.66 -1.91 -21.22
CA ARG A 109 -12.24 -2.10 -20.89
C ARG A 109 -11.96 -1.81 -19.41
N GLY A 110 -12.48 -0.71 -18.88
CA GLY A 110 -12.36 -0.38 -17.46
C GLY A 110 -13.06 -1.41 -16.54
N THR A 111 -14.18 -1.98 -16.98
CA THR A 111 -14.89 -3.04 -16.25
C THR A 111 -14.09 -4.34 -16.24
N ASN A 112 -13.46 -4.71 -17.36
CA ASN A 112 -12.59 -5.88 -17.43
C ASN A 112 -11.36 -5.75 -16.53
N GLU A 113 -10.72 -4.58 -16.52
CA GLU A 113 -9.60 -4.30 -15.60
C GLU A 113 -10.05 -4.38 -14.12
N LEU A 114 -11.24 -3.87 -13.81
CA LEU A 114 -11.81 -3.99 -12.47
C LEU A 114 -12.10 -5.45 -12.10
N LEU A 115 -12.61 -6.24 -13.04
CA LEU A 115 -12.91 -7.66 -12.86
C LEU A 115 -11.63 -8.47 -12.65
N GLU A 116 -10.59 -8.23 -13.46
CA GLU A 116 -9.27 -8.84 -13.30
C GLU A 116 -8.67 -8.51 -11.92
N ARG A 117 -8.73 -7.24 -11.52
CA ARG A 117 -8.26 -6.81 -10.20
C ARG A 117 -9.06 -7.44 -9.06
N ALA A 118 -10.38 -7.57 -9.22
CA ALA A 118 -11.24 -8.22 -8.23
C ALA A 118 -10.92 -9.72 -8.11
N LEU A 119 -10.64 -10.40 -9.23
CA LEU A 119 -10.19 -11.80 -9.23
C LEU A 119 -8.84 -11.95 -8.54
N ALA A 120 -7.85 -11.12 -8.88
CA ALA A 120 -6.55 -11.12 -8.21
C ALA A 120 -6.68 -10.85 -6.70
N THR A 121 -7.54 -9.90 -6.32
CA THR A 121 -7.81 -9.59 -4.90
C THR A 121 -8.49 -10.77 -4.18
N ARG A 122 -9.38 -11.50 -4.85
CA ARG A 122 -10.00 -12.71 -4.29
C ARG A 122 -8.95 -13.81 -4.05
N GLU A 123 -8.05 -14.03 -5.00
CA GLU A 123 -6.96 -15.01 -4.84
C GLU A 123 -6.03 -14.63 -3.69
N ASP A 124 -5.67 -13.34 -3.57
CA ASP A 124 -4.89 -12.83 -2.44
C ASP A 124 -5.59 -13.05 -1.09
N PHE A 125 -6.92 -12.88 -1.02
CA PHE A 125 -7.69 -13.16 0.20
C PHE A 125 -7.73 -14.65 0.53
N GLU A 126 -7.84 -15.53 -0.46
CA GLU A 126 -7.77 -16.99 -0.27
C GLU A 126 -6.38 -17.40 0.25
N TYR A 127 -5.32 -16.85 -0.33
CA TYR A 127 -3.95 -17.05 0.16
C TYR A 127 -3.79 -16.56 1.60
N GLN A 128 -4.25 -15.34 1.91
CA GLN A 128 -4.19 -14.79 3.27
C GLN A 128 -4.97 -15.63 4.28
N SER A 129 -6.12 -16.18 3.90
CA SER A 129 -6.88 -17.12 4.73
C SER A 129 -6.06 -18.35 5.09
N SER A 130 -5.34 -18.93 4.12
CA SER A 130 -4.44 -20.06 4.38
C SER A 130 -3.28 -19.70 5.31
N VAL A 131 -2.74 -18.49 5.18
CA VAL A 131 -1.69 -17.97 6.07
C VAL A 131 -2.23 -17.80 7.48
N LEU A 132 -3.42 -17.23 7.65
CA LEU A 132 -4.06 -17.06 8.97
C LEU A 132 -4.33 -18.41 9.64
N GLN A 133 -4.75 -19.43 8.89
CA GLN A 133 -4.86 -20.80 9.41
C GLN A 133 -3.50 -21.32 9.89
N SER A 134 -2.44 -21.13 9.11
CA SER A 134 -1.08 -21.56 9.50
C SER A 134 -0.58 -20.84 10.76
N VAL A 135 -0.93 -19.56 10.92
CA VAL A 135 -0.60 -18.75 12.12
C VAL A 135 -1.41 -19.25 13.31
N SER A 136 -2.72 -19.48 13.13
CA SER A 136 -3.59 -20.06 14.15
C SER A 136 -3.04 -21.39 14.65
N ASP A 137 -2.60 -22.27 13.74
CA ASP A 137 -1.98 -23.54 14.10
C ASP A 137 -0.68 -23.38 14.89
N ARG A 138 0.17 -22.41 14.50
CA ARG A 138 1.41 -22.09 15.24
C ARG A 138 1.09 -21.55 16.64
N VAL A 139 0.13 -20.65 16.75
CA VAL A 139 -0.32 -20.09 18.04
C VAL A 139 -0.89 -21.20 18.91
N ASN A 140 -1.71 -22.10 18.37
CA ASN A 140 -2.27 -23.22 19.11
C ASN A 140 -1.17 -24.20 19.56
N ARG A 141 -0.20 -24.51 18.68
CA ARG A 141 0.99 -25.29 19.06
C ARG A 141 1.77 -24.63 20.20
N VAL A 142 1.98 -23.31 20.17
CA VAL A 142 2.64 -22.57 21.26
C VAL A 142 1.78 -22.61 22.53
N ALA A 143 0.47 -22.43 22.44
CA ALA A 143 -0.44 -22.48 23.58
C ALA A 143 -0.37 -23.84 24.29
N LEU A 144 -0.25 -24.95 23.55
CA LEU A 144 -0.04 -26.29 24.11
C LEU A 144 1.33 -26.46 24.80
N THR A 145 2.35 -25.67 24.45
CA THR A 145 3.67 -25.73 25.10
C THR A 145 3.76 -24.93 26.41
N ILE A 146 2.92 -23.91 26.60
CA ILE A 146 2.85 -23.11 27.84
C ILE A 146 2.68 -23.98 29.12
N PRO A 147 1.76 -24.96 29.20
CA PRO A 147 1.62 -25.78 30.40
C PRO A 147 2.86 -26.63 30.68
N PHE A 148 3.55 -27.13 29.65
CA PHE A 148 4.78 -27.91 29.80
C PHE A 148 5.92 -27.06 30.37
N ILE A 149 6.08 -25.83 29.86
CA ILE A 149 7.05 -24.85 30.37
C ILE A 149 6.78 -24.55 31.84
N ASN A 150 5.51 -24.39 32.23
CA ASN A 150 5.14 -24.16 33.63
C ASN A 150 5.50 -25.37 34.52
N GLN A 151 5.31 -26.60 34.03
CA GLN A 151 5.71 -27.80 34.77
C GLN A 151 7.24 -27.89 34.96
N VAL A 152 8.02 -27.58 33.93
CA VAL A 152 9.50 -27.55 34.01
C VAL A 152 9.97 -26.48 34.99
N LEU A 153 9.40 -25.27 34.90
CA LEU A 153 9.70 -24.16 35.80
C LEU A 153 9.38 -24.51 37.27
N ARG A 154 8.22 -25.14 37.51
CA ARG A 154 7.83 -25.64 38.86
C ARG A 154 8.79 -26.70 39.38
N LYS A 155 9.26 -27.63 38.53
CA LYS A 155 10.26 -28.64 38.93
C LYS A 155 11.59 -28.00 39.32
N THR A 156 12.07 -27.00 38.57
CA THR A 156 13.30 -26.26 38.90
C THR A 156 13.17 -25.50 40.21
N LYS A 157 12.03 -24.83 40.45
CA LYS A 157 11.76 -24.14 41.72
C LYS A 157 11.69 -25.12 42.90
N SER A 158 11.06 -26.28 42.73
CA SER A 158 10.96 -27.30 43.79
C SER A 158 12.33 -27.86 44.19
N ARG A 159 13.25 -28.08 43.24
CA ARG A 159 14.62 -28.53 43.55
C ARG A 159 15.35 -27.51 44.43
N LYS A 160 15.35 -26.23 44.04
CA LYS A 160 15.96 -25.16 44.84
C LYS A 160 15.34 -25.02 46.24
N GLN A 161 14.02 -25.20 46.36
CA GLN A 161 13.34 -25.14 47.66
C GLN A 161 13.75 -26.30 48.58
N ARG A 162 13.93 -27.51 48.05
CA ARG A 162 14.38 -28.67 48.83
C ARG A 162 15.78 -28.43 49.41
N ASP A 163 16.71 -27.93 48.61
CA ASP A 163 18.09 -27.69 49.05
C ASP A 163 18.13 -26.63 50.17
N VAL A 164 17.37 -25.55 50.02
CA VAL A 164 17.27 -24.50 51.06
C VAL A 164 16.69 -25.04 52.36
N ILE A 165 15.63 -25.87 52.31
CA ILE A 165 15.04 -26.48 53.51
C ILE A 165 16.05 -27.37 54.22
N ILE A 166 16.82 -28.19 53.49
CA ILE A 166 17.85 -29.08 54.05
C ILE A 166 18.92 -28.25 54.78
N PHE A 167 19.45 -27.21 54.14
CA PHE A 167 20.46 -26.34 54.77
C PHE A 167 19.91 -25.63 56.02
N SER A 168 18.65 -25.17 55.97
CA SER A 168 18.01 -24.48 57.10
C SER A 168 17.92 -25.38 58.33
N ILE A 169 17.50 -26.64 58.13
CA ILE A 169 17.41 -27.64 59.22
C ILE A 169 18.80 -27.98 59.74
N LEU A 170 19.79 -28.18 58.86
CA LEU A 170 21.17 -28.49 59.26
C LEU A 170 21.77 -27.38 60.13
N ILE A 171 21.62 -26.12 59.71
CA ILE A 171 22.13 -24.97 60.44
C ILE A 171 21.39 -24.81 61.78
N SER A 172 20.07 -24.89 61.79
CA SER A 172 19.27 -24.77 63.01
C SER A 172 19.59 -25.87 64.03
N THR A 173 19.74 -27.12 63.59
CA THR A 173 20.10 -28.25 64.46
C THR A 173 21.51 -28.11 65.02
N LEU A 174 22.48 -27.68 64.20
CA LEU A 174 23.86 -27.45 64.64
C LEU A 174 23.95 -26.32 65.67
N THR A 175 23.26 -25.20 65.45
CA THR A 175 23.20 -24.09 66.40
C THR A 175 22.57 -24.49 67.73
N LEU A 176 21.51 -25.30 67.72
CA LEU A 176 20.84 -25.75 68.94
C LEU A 176 21.73 -26.71 69.75
N LEU A 177 22.42 -27.64 69.08
CA LEU A 177 23.37 -28.54 69.72
C LEU A 177 24.54 -27.76 70.34
N PHE A 178 25.08 -26.78 69.60
CA PHE A 178 26.13 -25.90 70.11
C PHE A 178 25.70 -25.15 71.37
N PHE A 179 24.46 -24.63 71.41
CA PHE A 179 23.92 -23.93 72.58
C PHE A 179 23.66 -24.83 73.80
N PHE A 180 23.36 -26.11 73.60
CA PHE A 180 23.06 -27.03 74.71
C PHE A 180 24.31 -27.71 75.29
N PHE A 181 25.37 -27.90 74.48
CA PHE A 181 26.60 -28.58 74.89
C PHE A 181 27.76 -27.62 75.25
N HIS A 182 27.60 -26.31 75.05
CA HIS A 182 28.54 -25.26 75.44
C HIS A 182 27.88 -24.33 76.47
#